data_AF-A0A7X0GVL6-F1
#
_entry.id   AF-A0A7X0GVL6-F1
#
_cell.length_a   1.000
_cell.length_b   1.000
_cell.length_c   1.000
_cell.angle_alpha   90.00
_cell.angle_beta   90.00
_cell.angle_gamma   90.00
#
_symmetry.space_group_name_H-M   'P 1'
#
loop_
_entity.id
_entity.type
_entity.pdbx_description
1 polymer ?
#
loop_
_entity_poly.entity_id
_entity_poly.type
_entity_poly.pdbx_seq_one_letter_code
_entity_poly.pdbx_strand_id
1 'polypeptide(L)'
;MRTTRIRPTVPGRLRSWLATAAVLTASTAAVLTQAGPAFAAGTTLYAAPNGSGTACSSSRPCSVTQAKAKVRAINNSMTRDITVELADGTYRLSAPLTFTSADSGTGGHTV
;
A
#
# COMPACT_ATOMS: atom_id res chain seq x y z
N MET A 1 6.91 -84.21 43.59
CA MET A 1 6.94 -84.15 42.12
C MET A 1 8.20 -83.42 41.67
N ARG A 2 9.12 -84.13 41.02
CA ARG A 2 10.26 -83.58 40.28
C ARG A 2 9.73 -82.95 38.99
N THR A 3 10.21 -81.76 38.63
CA THR A 3 10.88 -81.45 37.35
C THR A 3 11.07 -79.93 37.26
N THR A 4 12.29 -79.38 37.30
CA THR A 4 13.27 -79.24 36.21
C THR A 4 13.28 -77.78 35.73
N ARG A 5 14.42 -77.11 35.95
CA ARG A 5 14.80 -75.80 35.39
C ARG A 5 14.58 -75.78 33.88
N ILE A 6 14.30 -74.63 33.25
CA ILE A 6 14.99 -74.18 32.01
C ILE A 6 14.98 -72.63 31.95
N ARG A 7 16.14 -72.05 31.60
CA ARG A 7 16.47 -70.63 31.32
C ARG A 7 15.92 -70.25 29.90
N PRO A 8 16.34 -69.20 29.15
CA PRO A 8 17.14 -68.00 29.42
C PRO A 8 16.63 -66.71 28.70
N THR A 9 17.41 -65.63 28.89
CA THR A 9 17.78 -64.58 27.89
C THR A 9 16.79 -63.50 27.47
N VAL A 10 16.99 -62.37 28.14
CA VAL A 10 16.75 -60.96 27.80
C VAL A 10 17.29 -60.59 26.40
N PRO A 11 16.54 -59.82 25.58
CA PRO A 11 17.11 -58.87 24.65
C PRO A 11 17.06 -57.48 25.29
N GLY A 12 18.23 -57.00 25.68
CA GLY A 12 18.40 -55.65 26.20
C GLY A 12 18.29 -54.65 25.06
N ARG A 13 17.55 -53.57 25.29
CA ARG A 13 17.93 -52.26 24.79
C ARG A 13 17.78 -51.24 25.91
N LEU A 14 18.90 -51.08 26.60
CA LEU A 14 19.25 -49.90 27.36
C LEU A 14 19.06 -48.65 26.50
N ARG A 15 18.31 -47.69 27.01
CA ARG A 15 18.75 -46.30 27.23
C ARG A 15 17.53 -45.54 27.78
N SER A 16 17.45 -45.20 29.07
CA SER A 16 18.25 -44.17 29.75
C SER A 16 18.09 -42.83 29.02
N TRP A 17 17.41 -41.79 29.51
CA TRP A 17 17.49 -41.19 30.84
C TRP A 17 16.49 -40.02 30.98
N LEU A 18 16.07 -39.78 32.24
CA LEU A 18 15.85 -38.49 32.92
C LEU A 18 14.72 -37.54 32.48
N ALA A 19 13.72 -37.49 33.37
CA ALA A 19 13.06 -36.33 34.00
C ALA A 19 13.22 -34.94 33.36
N THR A 20 12.09 -34.22 33.21
CA THR A 20 11.79 -32.97 33.95
C THR A 20 10.43 -32.41 33.51
N ALA A 21 9.65 -31.93 34.49
CA ALA A 21 8.39 -31.22 34.27
C ALA A 21 8.67 -29.80 33.75
N ALA A 22 7.92 -29.34 32.75
CA ALA A 22 7.92 -27.94 32.32
C ALA A 22 6.47 -27.47 32.12
N VAL A 23 6.07 -26.51 32.94
CA VAL A 23 4.78 -25.83 32.93
C VAL A 23 4.68 -24.99 31.65
N LEU A 24 3.69 -25.27 30.79
CA LEU A 24 3.38 -24.43 29.63
C LEU A 24 2.43 -23.31 30.05
N THR A 25 2.96 -22.10 30.27
CA THR A 25 2.18 -20.87 30.23
C THR A 25 2.08 -20.41 28.77
N ALA A 26 0.91 -20.52 28.18
CA ALA A 26 0.64 -20.05 26.82
C ALA A 26 0.44 -18.52 26.82
N SER A 27 1.46 -17.78 26.41
CA SER A 27 1.39 -16.33 26.21
C SER A 27 0.69 -16.02 24.89
N THR A 28 -0.59 -15.64 24.92
CA THR A 28 -1.27 -15.10 23.73
C THR A 28 -0.78 -13.68 23.48
N ALA A 29 0.17 -13.51 22.56
CA ALA A 29 0.60 -12.19 22.09
C ALA A 29 -0.53 -11.55 21.27
N ALA A 30 -1.11 -10.47 21.78
CA ALA A 30 -2.07 -9.65 21.03
C ALA A 30 -1.30 -8.82 19.99
N VAL A 31 -1.52 -9.11 18.71
CA VAL A 31 -0.98 -8.30 17.61
C VAL A 31 -1.84 -7.05 17.47
N LEU A 32 -1.31 -5.90 17.88
CA LEU A 32 -1.93 -4.61 17.60
C LEU A 32 -1.66 -4.24 16.14
N THR A 33 -2.68 -4.36 15.29
CA THR A 33 -2.63 -3.85 13.92
C THR A 33 -2.75 -2.32 13.97
N GLN A 34 -1.62 -1.62 13.80
CA GLN A 34 -1.61 -0.16 13.64
C GLN A 34 -2.27 0.19 12.30
N ALA A 35 -3.44 0.83 12.34
CA ALA A 35 -4.03 1.42 11.14
C ALA A 35 -3.12 2.58 10.67
N GLY A 36 -2.69 2.52 9.41
CA GLY A 36 -1.95 3.61 8.78
C GLY A 36 -2.81 4.86 8.59
N PRO A 37 -2.20 6.02 8.30
CA PRO A 37 -2.95 7.25 8.06
C PRO A 37 -3.92 7.08 6.89
N ALA A 38 -5.18 7.41 7.12
CA ALA A 38 -6.19 7.44 6.07
C ALA A 38 -6.06 8.76 5.28
N PHE A 39 -5.47 8.71 4.09
CA PHE A 39 -5.48 9.84 3.17
C PHE A 39 -6.87 9.95 2.53
N ALA A 40 -7.49 11.12 2.63
CA ALA A 40 -8.72 11.39 1.89
C ALA A 40 -8.43 11.31 0.39
N ALA A 41 -9.21 10.52 -0.35
CA ALA A 41 -9.07 10.44 -1.82
C ALA A 41 -9.22 11.85 -2.42
N GLY A 42 -8.13 12.37 -3.00
CA GLY A 42 -8.08 13.65 -3.68
C GLY A 42 -8.71 13.60 -5.07
N THR A 43 -8.64 14.73 -5.79
CA THR A 43 -9.08 14.82 -7.18
C THR A 43 -7.92 14.53 -8.12
N THR A 44 -7.97 13.43 -8.88
CA THR A 44 -6.94 13.13 -9.89
C THR A 44 -7.40 13.55 -11.28
N LEU A 45 -6.59 14.36 -11.96
CA LEU A 45 -6.72 14.69 -13.38
C LEU A 45 -5.61 13.99 -14.15
N TYR A 46 -5.93 13.44 -15.32
CA TYR A 46 -4.96 12.73 -16.16
C TYR A 46 -4.67 13.52 -17.42
N ALA A 47 -3.40 13.70 -17.74
CA ALA A 47 -2.95 14.34 -18.97
C ALA A 47 -1.93 13.49 -19.72
N ALA A 48 -1.96 13.54 -21.04
CA ALA A 48 -1.05 12.80 -21.92
C ALA A 48 -0.50 13.73 -23.02
N PRO A 49 0.66 13.41 -23.64
CA PRO A 49 1.26 14.26 -24.68
C PRO A 49 0.31 14.62 -25.83
N ASN A 50 -0.54 13.67 -26.25
CA ASN A 50 -1.54 13.84 -27.30
C ASN A 50 -2.98 13.76 -26.76
N GLY A 51 -3.17 14.03 -25.47
CA GLY A 51 -4.48 13.93 -24.82
C GLY A 51 -5.49 14.96 -25.35
N SER A 52 -6.72 14.51 -25.58
CA SER A 52 -7.81 15.32 -26.15
C SER A 52 -9.12 15.21 -25.38
N GLY A 53 -9.14 14.43 -24.29
CA GLY A 53 -10.32 14.29 -23.46
C GLY A 53 -10.63 15.58 -22.70
N THR A 54 -11.88 16.02 -22.67
CA THR A 54 -12.27 17.23 -21.92
C THR A 54 -12.46 16.98 -20.43
N ALA A 55 -12.71 15.72 -20.06
CA ALA A 55 -12.88 15.29 -18.68
C ALA A 55 -11.55 15.20 -17.92
N CYS A 56 -10.42 15.00 -18.61
CA CYS A 56 -9.13 14.62 -18.01
C CYS A 56 -9.23 13.31 -17.19
N SER A 57 -9.96 12.31 -17.68
CA SER A 57 -10.08 11.01 -17.01
C SER A 57 -8.94 10.07 -17.41
N SER A 58 -8.67 9.05 -16.61
CA SER A 58 -7.62 8.05 -16.92
C SER A 58 -7.85 7.36 -18.27
N SER A 59 -9.10 7.05 -18.61
CA SER A 59 -9.50 6.44 -19.89
C SER A 59 -9.43 7.39 -21.09
N ARG A 60 -9.45 8.71 -20.84
CA ARG A 60 -9.45 9.73 -21.89
C ARG A 60 -8.74 10.99 -21.36
N PRO A 61 -7.40 10.94 -21.24
CA PRO A 61 -6.63 12.02 -20.67
C PRO A 61 -6.69 13.26 -21.56
N CYS A 62 -6.48 14.41 -20.93
CA CYS A 62 -6.48 15.71 -21.59
C CYS A 62 -5.06 16.18 -21.95
N SER A 63 -4.92 17.34 -22.58
CA SER A 63 -3.60 17.96 -22.73
C SER A 63 -3.15 18.59 -21.41
N VAL A 64 -1.84 18.77 -21.21
CA VAL A 64 -1.31 19.39 -19.98
C VAL A 64 -1.80 20.84 -19.79
N THR A 65 -2.00 21.59 -20.88
CA THR A 65 -2.58 22.94 -20.83
C THR A 65 -4.03 22.91 -20.36
N GLN A 66 -4.81 21.93 -20.81
CA GLN A 66 -6.19 21.76 -20.37
C GLN A 66 -6.28 21.28 -18.92
N ALA A 67 -5.38 20.40 -18.47
CA ALA A 67 -5.29 19.98 -17.08
C ALA A 67 -5.06 21.20 -16.15
N LYS A 68 -4.10 22.06 -16.48
CA LYS A 68 -3.86 23.31 -15.75
C LYS A 68 -5.08 24.22 -15.72
N ALA A 69 -5.77 24.42 -16.85
CA ALA A 69 -7.00 25.20 -16.89
C ALA A 69 -8.10 24.61 -15.98
N LYS A 70 -8.16 23.28 -15.89
CA LYS A 70 -9.13 22.58 -15.06
C LYS A 70 -8.79 22.62 -13.58
N VAL A 71 -7.51 22.54 -13.22
CA VAL A 71 -7.02 22.85 -11.86
C VAL A 71 -7.53 24.22 -11.44
N ARG A 72 -7.29 25.28 -12.23
CA ARG A 72 -7.74 26.64 -11.90
C ARG A 72 -9.25 26.73 -11.66
N ALA A 73 -10.04 25.99 -12.42
CA ALA A 73 -11.49 25.95 -12.26
C ALA A 73 -11.94 25.30 -10.94
N ILE A 74 -11.19 24.32 -10.43
CA ILE A 74 -11.46 23.62 -9.17
C ILE A 74 -10.85 24.38 -7.98
N ASN A 75 -9.74 25.08 -8.20
CA ASN A 75 -8.86 25.60 -7.16
C ASN A 75 -9.56 26.54 -6.16
N ASN A 76 -10.51 27.37 -6.62
CA ASN A 76 -11.23 28.32 -5.77
C ASN A 76 -12.19 27.65 -4.75
N SER A 77 -12.47 26.36 -4.89
CA SER A 77 -13.39 25.60 -4.04
C SER A 77 -12.83 24.25 -3.64
N MET A 78 -11.51 24.17 -3.45
CA MET A 78 -10.85 22.96 -3.00
C MET A 78 -11.38 22.53 -1.63
N THR A 79 -11.76 21.25 -1.56
CA THR A 79 -12.11 20.55 -0.31
C THR A 79 -11.15 19.38 -0.05
N ARG A 80 -10.26 19.11 -1.00
CA ARG A 80 -9.27 18.02 -1.03
C ARG A 80 -8.14 18.40 -1.98
N ASP A 81 -7.01 17.72 -1.86
CA ASP A 81 -5.87 17.91 -2.76
C ASP A 81 -6.22 17.52 -4.20
N ILE A 82 -5.55 18.16 -5.16
CA ILE A 82 -5.62 17.83 -6.57
C ILE A 82 -4.28 17.19 -6.96
N THR A 83 -4.30 16.19 -7.82
CA THR A 83 -3.11 15.61 -8.42
C THR A 83 -3.30 15.57 -9.92
N VAL A 84 -2.32 16.09 -10.66
CA VAL A 84 -2.27 15.93 -12.13
C VAL A 84 -1.30 14.82 -12.46
N GLU A 85 -1.82 13.67 -12.86
CA GLU A 85 -1.02 12.53 -13.30
C GLU A 85 -0.70 12.68 -14.79
N LEU A 86 0.58 12.65 -15.11
CA LEU A 86 1.09 12.74 -16.47
C LEU A 86 1.42 11.33 -16.97
N ALA A 87 0.84 10.96 -18.11
CA ALA A 87 1.26 9.77 -18.83
C ALA A 87 2.68 9.97 -19.41
N ASP A 88 3.37 8.86 -19.66
CA ASP A 88 4.71 8.91 -20.23
C ASP A 88 4.74 9.59 -21.61
N GLY A 89 5.85 10.26 -21.88
CA GLY A 89 6.19 10.80 -23.20
C GLY A 89 6.57 12.27 -23.21
N THR A 90 6.78 12.81 -24.40
CA THR A 90 7.28 14.18 -24.60
C THR A 90 6.14 15.16 -24.81
N TYR A 91 5.94 16.07 -23.86
CA TYR A 91 4.97 17.16 -23.94
C TYR A 91 5.53 18.33 -24.76
N ARG A 92 5.25 18.35 -26.06
CA ARG A 92 5.65 19.46 -26.94
C ARG A 92 4.71 20.65 -26.73
N LEU A 93 5.26 21.77 -26.29
CA LEU A 93 4.52 23.01 -26.08
C LEU A 93 5.02 24.08 -27.06
N SER A 94 4.09 24.85 -27.63
CA SER A 94 4.42 26.00 -28.49
C SER A 94 4.84 27.24 -27.69
N ALA A 95 4.54 27.26 -26.39
CA ALA A 95 4.89 28.31 -25.45
C ALA A 95 5.14 27.72 -24.05
N PRO A 96 5.85 28.42 -23.15
CA PRO A 96 6.07 27.95 -21.79
C PRO A 96 4.76 27.66 -21.03
N LEU A 97 4.76 26.59 -20.22
CA LEU A 97 3.68 26.31 -19.27
C LEU A 97 3.90 27.16 -18.00
N THR A 98 3.35 28.37 -17.98
CA THR A 98 3.51 29.30 -16.85
C THR A 98 2.55 29.00 -15.71
N PHE A 99 3.03 28.84 -14.48
CA PHE A 99 2.19 28.75 -13.29
C PHE A 99 2.15 30.08 -12.53
N THR A 100 0.99 30.40 -11.96
CA THR A 100 0.79 31.58 -11.10
C THR A 100 0.10 31.17 -9.80
N SER A 101 -0.16 32.11 -8.89
CA SER A 101 -0.92 31.85 -7.66
C SER A 101 -2.31 31.22 -7.90
N ALA A 102 -2.88 31.40 -9.10
CA ALA A 102 -4.14 30.77 -9.47
C ALA A 102 -4.03 29.24 -9.66
N ASP A 103 -2.82 28.69 -9.75
CA ASP A 103 -2.56 27.26 -9.88
C ASP A 103 -2.12 26.62 -8.53
N SER A 104 -1.94 27.43 -7.48
CA SER A 104 -1.55 26.97 -6.15
C SER A 104 -2.78 26.57 -5.34
N GLY A 105 -2.71 25.45 -4.61
CA GLY A 105 -3.83 24.99 -3.80
C GLY A 105 -4.35 26.01 -2.79
N THR A 106 -5.64 25.94 -2.47
CA THR A 106 -6.33 26.82 -1.51
C THR A 106 -6.95 26.03 -0.36
N GLY A 107 -7.41 26.73 0.70
CA GLY A 107 -8.15 26.08 1.79
C GLY A 107 -7.32 25.11 2.64
N GLY A 108 -5.99 25.18 2.58
CA GLY A 108 -5.09 24.22 3.24
C GLY A 108 -4.80 22.96 2.43
N HIS A 109 -5.19 22.93 1.15
CA HIS A 109 -4.96 21.82 0.23
C HIS A 109 -3.83 22.09 -0.75
N THR A 110 -3.28 21.03 -1.35
CA THR A 110 -2.21 21.09 -2.36
C THR A 110 -2.69 20.72 -3.76
N VAL A 111 -1.95 21.17 -4.76
CA VAL A 111 -2.06 20.80 -6.18
C VAL A 111 -0.72 20.28 -6.64
#